data_AF-A0A9W9FIT9-F1
#
_entry.id   AF-A0A9W9FIT9-F1
#
_cell.length_a   1.000
_cell.length_b   1.000
_cell.length_c   1.000
_cell.angle_alpha   90.00
_cell.angle_beta   90.00
_cell.angle_gamma   90.00
#
_symmetry.space_group_name_H-M   'P 1'
#
loop_
_entity.id
_entity.type
_entity.pdbx_description
1 polymer ?
#
loop_
_entity_poly.entity_id
_entity_poly.type
_entity_poly.pdbx_seq_one_letter_code
_entity_poly.pdbx_strand_id
1 'polypeptide(L)'
;MFGGSSGLRDDLDGGLGGSWDGLGESASTYHSENNARPIHVFHLERSDRDKNHIFVHAAAVARSLSGVNGPVVVSVLYSKSKPNVTFYTGSHAILSNMIGGGVFSKLSTTSRLSLRGVPIEFKGSSSGHYVFKTPSLGNFTWRMDQMSGSLSGLYDEAGTKIAQFRPEGLLSDTKVLEVLVPADRFMMDLVIFSAVTTRMYEKETVKQVKKIIDIVSAVTGS
;
A
#
# COMPACT_ATOMS: atom_id res chain seq x y z
N MET A 1 -82.51 -5.53 -28.40
CA MET A 1 -82.31 -6.98 -28.56
C MET A 1 -81.79 -7.53 -27.25
N PHE A 2 -82.51 -8.52 -26.72
CA PHE A 2 -82.16 -9.43 -25.61
C PHE A 2 -80.78 -10.10 -25.87
N GLY A 3 -79.98 -10.58 -24.91
CA GLY A 3 -80.09 -10.72 -23.46
C GLY A 3 -78.92 -11.59 -22.92
N GLY A 4 -78.78 -11.67 -21.59
CA GLY A 4 -78.09 -12.73 -20.81
C GLY A 4 -76.55 -12.77 -20.88
N SER A 5 -75.79 -13.30 -19.92
CA SER A 5 -76.06 -13.83 -18.58
C SER A 5 -74.73 -13.98 -17.83
N SER A 6 -74.81 -14.07 -16.51
CA SER A 6 -73.78 -14.34 -15.52
C SER A 6 -73.00 -15.67 -15.68
N GLY A 7 -71.86 -15.76 -14.99
CA GLY A 7 -71.11 -16.99 -14.67
C GLY A 7 -69.65 -16.89 -15.11
N LEU A 8 -68.61 -17.24 -14.36
CA LEU A 8 -68.44 -18.11 -13.20
C LEU A 8 -67.17 -17.68 -12.44
N ARG A 9 -67.11 -18.08 -11.17
CA ARG A 9 -65.93 -18.08 -10.30
C ARG A 9 -64.82 -18.98 -10.88
N ASP A 10 -63.56 -18.74 -10.54
CA ASP A 10 -62.78 -19.71 -9.76
C ASP A 10 -61.46 -19.11 -9.26
N ASP A 11 -61.09 -19.62 -8.10
CA ASP A 11 -60.05 -19.21 -7.16
C ASP A 11 -58.63 -19.53 -7.65
N LEU A 12 -57.66 -18.64 -7.36
CA LEU A 12 -56.27 -18.95 -6.97
C LEU A 12 -55.69 -17.67 -6.32
N ASP A 13 -55.72 -17.54 -4.99
CA ASP A 13 -54.74 -18.05 -4.02
C ASP A 13 -53.60 -17.05 -3.71
N GLY A 14 -53.56 -16.63 -2.43
CA GLY A 14 -52.34 -16.47 -1.64
C GLY A 14 -51.38 -15.28 -1.86
N GLY A 15 -51.31 -14.39 -0.86
CA GLY A 15 -50.12 -13.56 -0.57
C GLY A 15 -50.44 -12.10 -0.27
N LEU A 16 -50.89 -11.71 0.92
CA LEU A 16 -50.03 -11.33 2.08
C LEU A 16 -48.80 -10.55 1.59
N GLY A 17 -48.76 -9.22 1.66
CA GLY A 17 -48.78 -8.47 2.91
C GLY A 17 -47.36 -8.45 3.50
N GLY A 18 -46.56 -7.45 3.14
CA GLY A 18 -45.18 -7.31 3.60
C GLY A 18 -44.68 -5.88 3.49
N SER A 19 -45.01 -5.09 4.51
CA SER A 19 -44.36 -3.82 4.83
C SER A 19 -42.86 -4.05 5.02
N TRP A 20 -42.02 -3.31 4.29
CA TRP A 20 -40.57 -3.31 4.50
C TRP A 20 -40.18 -2.05 5.28
N ASP A 21 -40.46 -2.08 6.58
CA ASP A 21 -39.77 -1.23 7.55
C ASP A 21 -38.60 -2.02 8.14
N GLY A 22 -37.41 -1.41 8.11
CA GLY A 22 -36.37 -1.66 9.12
C GLY A 22 -35.44 -2.86 8.92
N LEU A 23 -34.42 -2.70 8.07
CA LEU A 23 -33.07 -3.21 8.31
C LEU A 23 -32.13 -2.10 7.83
N GLY A 24 -31.54 -1.30 8.71
CA GLY A 24 -30.58 -1.76 9.69
C GLY A 24 -29.22 -1.23 9.23
N GLU A 25 -28.87 -0.06 9.75
CA GLU A 25 -27.53 0.51 9.68
C GLU A 25 -26.47 -0.57 9.93
N SER A 26 -25.70 -0.85 8.89
CA SER A 26 -24.33 -1.34 9.03
C SER A 26 -23.54 -0.86 7.82
N ALA A 27 -23.62 0.45 7.58
CA ALA A 27 -22.51 1.16 6.97
C ALA A 27 -21.35 0.98 7.95
N SER A 28 -20.42 0.09 7.61
CA SER A 28 -19.13 0.01 8.27
C SER A 28 -18.52 1.41 8.19
N THR A 29 -18.53 2.09 9.33
CA THR A 29 -17.88 3.37 9.54
C THR A 29 -16.39 3.14 9.34
N TYR A 30 -15.94 3.22 8.09
CA TYR A 30 -14.55 3.51 7.80
C TYR A 30 -14.27 4.83 8.51
N HIS A 31 -13.43 4.79 9.54
CA HIS A 31 -12.93 5.98 10.18
C HIS A 31 -12.29 6.87 9.11
N SER A 32 -13.02 7.91 8.73
CA SER A 32 -12.60 9.00 7.86
C SER A 32 -11.57 9.83 8.62
N GLU A 33 -10.36 9.31 8.81
CA GLU A 33 -9.20 10.12 9.15
C GLU A 33 -8.83 10.96 7.92
N ASN A 34 -9.26 12.22 7.92
CA ASN A 34 -8.92 13.28 6.97
C ASN A 34 -8.93 12.86 5.49
N ASN A 35 -10.07 13.07 4.84
CA ASN A 35 -10.29 12.82 3.41
C ASN A 35 -9.61 13.90 2.53
N ALA A 36 -8.32 14.15 2.76
CA ALA A 36 -7.50 15.01 1.92
C ALA A 36 -7.37 14.35 0.54
N ARG A 37 -7.69 15.10 -0.52
CA ARG A 37 -7.51 14.61 -1.89
C ARG A 37 -6.02 14.38 -2.14
N PRO A 38 -5.63 13.25 -2.74
CA PRO A 38 -4.23 13.00 -3.04
C PRO A 38 -3.72 14.03 -4.05
N ILE A 39 -2.54 14.58 -3.77
CA ILE A 39 -1.83 15.52 -4.65
C ILE A 39 -1.05 14.76 -5.70
N HIS A 40 -0.42 13.64 -5.29
CA HIS A 40 0.25 12.71 -6.19
C HIS A 40 -0.21 11.28 -5.92
N VAL A 41 -0.29 10.48 -6.98
CA VAL A 41 -0.63 9.06 -6.91
C VAL A 41 0.43 8.28 -7.69
N PHE A 42 0.91 7.19 -7.12
CA PHE A 42 1.92 6.33 -7.71
C PHE A 42 1.45 4.87 -7.73
N HIS A 43 1.67 4.19 -8.85
CA HIS A 43 1.46 2.75 -8.99
C HIS A 43 2.80 2.04 -8.82
N LEU A 44 2.82 1.03 -7.97
CA LEU A 44 3.99 0.19 -7.72
C LEU A 44 3.80 -1.11 -8.49
N GLU A 45 4.50 -1.26 -9.60
CA GLU A 45 4.46 -2.43 -10.46
C GLU A 45 5.72 -3.29 -10.21
N ARG A 46 5.55 -4.60 -10.16
CA ARG A 46 6.68 -5.53 -10.04
C ARG A 46 7.02 -6.06 -11.43
N SER A 47 8.30 -6.11 -11.78
CA SER A 47 8.68 -6.64 -13.08
C SER A 47 8.34 -8.12 -13.21
N ASP A 48 7.70 -8.50 -14.33
CA ASP A 48 7.43 -9.90 -14.68
C ASP A 48 8.71 -10.70 -14.95
N ARG A 49 9.77 -10.02 -15.38
CA ARG A 49 11.06 -10.65 -15.71
C ARG A 49 11.96 -10.82 -14.49
N ASP A 50 11.93 -9.86 -13.58
CA ASP A 50 12.71 -9.90 -12.35
C ASP A 50 11.86 -9.48 -11.15
N LYS A 51 11.50 -10.46 -10.30
CA LYS A 51 10.74 -10.20 -9.07
C LYS A 51 11.51 -9.33 -8.06
N ASN A 52 12.80 -9.09 -8.26
CA ASN A 52 13.60 -8.16 -7.46
C ASN A 52 13.59 -6.73 -8.01
N HIS A 53 12.86 -6.47 -9.09
CA HIS A 53 12.76 -5.17 -9.72
C HIS A 53 11.32 -4.63 -9.60
N ILE A 54 11.20 -3.39 -9.13
CA ILE A 54 9.93 -2.67 -8.97
C ILE A 54 10.01 -1.37 -9.77
N PHE A 55 8.98 -1.10 -10.55
CA PHE A 55 8.77 0.16 -11.24
C PHE A 55 7.71 0.98 -10.50
N VAL A 56 8.00 2.26 -10.32
CA VAL A 56 7.07 3.22 -9.72
C VAL A 56 6.62 4.16 -10.82
N HIS A 57 5.34 4.12 -11.13
CA HIS A 57 4.71 4.91 -12.18
C HIS A 57 3.96 6.07 -11.56
N ALA A 58 4.14 7.28 -12.09
CA ALA A 58 3.26 8.38 -11.73
C ALA A 58 1.89 8.14 -12.37
N ALA A 59 0.82 8.14 -11.57
CA ALA A 59 -0.54 8.15 -12.10
C ALA A 59 -0.87 9.55 -12.59
N ALA A 60 -1.58 9.66 -13.72
CA ALA A 60 -2.26 10.90 -14.03
C ALA A 60 -3.37 11.12 -12.99
N VAL A 61 -3.42 12.31 -12.38
CA VAL A 61 -4.45 12.69 -11.40
C VAL A 61 -5.86 12.63 -12.02
N ALA A 62 -5.96 12.70 -13.35
CA ALA A 62 -7.17 12.38 -14.10
C ALA A 62 -7.27 10.87 -14.34
N ARG A 63 -8.18 10.23 -13.59
CA ARG A 63 -8.68 8.84 -13.73
C ARG A 63 -8.14 8.12 -14.97
N SER A 64 -7.19 7.22 -14.79
CA SER A 64 -6.74 6.30 -15.84
C SER A 64 -7.88 5.37 -16.23
N LEU A 65 -8.68 5.78 -17.20
CA LEU A 65 -9.70 4.99 -17.89
C LEU A 65 -9.08 4.07 -18.96
N SER A 66 -7.76 3.86 -18.96
CA SER A 66 -7.09 3.07 -20.02
C SER A 66 -6.13 1.99 -19.52
N GLY A 67 -5.92 1.83 -18.21
CA GLY A 67 -5.02 0.79 -17.70
C GLY A 67 -3.55 0.95 -18.15
N VAL A 68 -3.19 2.11 -18.70
CA VAL A 68 -1.81 2.43 -19.08
C VAL A 68 -1.13 3.06 -17.87
N ASN A 69 -0.16 2.36 -17.30
CA ASN A 69 0.71 2.90 -16.27
C ASN A 69 1.42 4.16 -16.82
N GLY A 70 1.39 5.26 -16.09
CA GLY A 70 2.09 6.49 -16.49
C GLY A 70 3.62 6.32 -16.49
N PRO A 71 4.41 7.38 -16.75
CA PRO A 71 5.85 7.24 -16.88
C PRO A 71 6.48 6.70 -15.58
N VAL A 72 7.47 5.82 -15.73
CA VAL A 72 8.27 5.35 -14.60
C VAL A 72 9.09 6.53 -14.08
N VAL A 73 8.84 6.91 -12.83
CA VAL A 73 9.60 7.98 -12.16
C VAL A 73 10.80 7.43 -11.41
N VAL A 74 10.65 6.23 -10.82
CA VAL A 74 11.66 5.55 -10.02
C VAL A 74 11.60 4.06 -10.29
N SER A 75 12.76 3.42 -10.32
CA SER A 75 12.89 1.97 -10.28
C SER A 75 13.72 1.53 -9.08
N VAL A 76 13.40 0.36 -8.54
CA VAL A 76 14.03 -0.19 -7.33
C VAL A 76 14.48 -1.61 -7.59
N LEU A 77 15.77 -1.87 -7.39
CA LEU A 77 16.38 -3.18 -7.57
C LEU A 77 16.88 -3.73 -6.24
N TYR A 78 16.54 -4.98 -5.97
CA TYR A 78 17.04 -5.76 -4.84
C TYR A 78 18.11 -6.73 -5.28
N SER A 79 19.13 -6.89 -4.46
CA SER A 79 20.22 -7.82 -4.73
C SER A 79 20.55 -8.66 -3.50
N LYS A 80 21.11 -9.85 -3.72
CA LYS A 80 21.75 -10.64 -2.65
C LYS A 80 23.13 -10.05 -2.28
N SER A 81 23.77 -9.31 -3.18
CA SER A 81 24.99 -8.56 -2.91
C SER A 81 24.67 -7.23 -2.22
N LYS A 82 25.69 -6.62 -1.58
CA LYS A 82 25.59 -5.27 -1.03
C LYS A 82 25.99 -4.25 -2.11
N PRO A 83 25.30 -3.10 -2.24
CA PRO A 83 24.04 -2.74 -1.57
C PRO A 83 22.89 -3.66 -2.00
N ASN A 84 22.05 -4.07 -1.03
CA ASN A 84 20.96 -5.03 -1.29
C ASN A 84 19.63 -4.36 -1.63
N VAL A 85 19.58 -3.04 -1.59
CA VAL A 85 18.57 -2.21 -2.23
C VAL A 85 19.24 -1.06 -2.97
N THR A 86 18.80 -0.79 -4.19
CA THR A 86 19.24 0.34 -5.00
C THR A 86 18.04 1.00 -5.67
N PHE A 87 18.06 2.33 -5.70
CA PHE A 87 17.01 3.17 -6.26
C PHE A 87 17.58 3.97 -7.41
N TYR A 88 16.87 3.97 -8.54
CA TYR A 88 17.23 4.67 -9.75
C TYR A 88 16.10 5.61 -10.17
N THR A 89 16.44 6.74 -10.78
CA THR A 89 15.45 7.56 -11.48
C THR A 89 15.14 6.94 -12.85
N GLY A 90 13.86 6.91 -13.22
CA GLY A 90 13.40 6.36 -14.49
C GLY A 90 13.34 4.82 -14.56
N SER A 91 13.09 4.31 -15.77
CA SER A 91 12.83 2.89 -16.05
C SER A 91 14.06 2.00 -16.14
N HIS A 92 15.26 2.57 -16.30
CA HIS A 92 16.48 1.81 -16.52
C HIS A 92 17.48 1.99 -15.37
N ALA A 93 17.93 0.86 -14.83
CA ALA A 93 19.01 0.80 -13.84
C ALA A 93 20.38 1.05 -14.50
N ILE A 94 20.59 2.29 -14.95
CA ILE A 94 21.90 2.78 -15.38
C ILE A 94 22.57 3.40 -14.15
N LEU A 95 23.85 3.10 -13.92
CA LEU A 95 24.58 3.57 -12.72
C LEU A 95 24.51 5.10 -12.53
N SER A 96 24.49 5.87 -13.61
CA SER A 96 24.34 7.34 -13.59
C SER A 96 23.01 7.83 -13.03
N ASN A 97 21.99 6.96 -13.00
CA ASN A 97 20.65 7.28 -12.52
C ASN A 97 20.42 6.83 -11.08
N MET A 98 21.42 6.24 -10.42
CA MET A 98 21.29 5.81 -9.03
C MET A 98 21.09 7.02 -8.12
N ILE A 99 19.93 7.10 -7.50
CA ILE A 99 19.55 8.17 -6.57
C ILE A 99 19.56 7.69 -5.12
N GLY A 100 19.72 6.41 -4.84
CA GLY A 100 19.77 5.94 -3.46
C GLY A 100 20.01 4.46 -3.34
N GLY A 101 20.16 4.01 -2.11
CA GLY A 101 20.39 2.62 -1.80
C GLY A 101 20.87 2.42 -0.38
N GLY A 102 21.03 1.17 0.00
CA GLY A 102 21.50 0.83 1.33
C GLY A 102 21.60 -0.66 1.58
N VAL A 103 21.84 -0.97 2.84
CA VAL A 103 22.05 -2.35 3.30
C VAL A 103 21.05 -2.64 4.41
N PHE A 104 20.06 -3.49 4.11
CA PHE A 104 19.25 -4.12 5.13
C PHE A 104 19.98 -5.32 5.71
N SER A 105 20.31 -5.26 6.99
CA SER A 105 20.78 -6.45 7.70
C SER A 105 19.57 -7.30 8.11
N LYS A 106 19.64 -8.61 7.88
CA LYS A 106 18.63 -9.56 8.35
C LYS A 106 18.59 -9.71 9.87
N LEU A 107 19.65 -9.28 10.56
CA LEU A 107 19.85 -9.43 11.99
C LEU A 107 19.66 -8.10 12.75
N SER A 108 19.41 -7.00 12.04
CA SER A 108 19.24 -5.68 12.64
C SER A 108 17.89 -5.12 12.29
N THR A 109 17.23 -4.55 13.30
CA THR A 109 16.05 -3.69 13.12
C THR A 109 16.44 -2.32 12.56
N THR A 110 17.73 -1.95 12.62
CA THR A 110 18.24 -0.69 12.10
C THR A 110 19.07 -0.89 10.84
N SER A 111 18.91 0.00 9.87
CA SER A 111 19.65 -0.02 8.61
C SER A 111 20.06 1.39 8.21
N ARG A 112 21.24 1.51 7.60
CA ARG A 112 21.71 2.77 7.03
C ARG A 112 21.42 2.78 5.54
N LEU A 113 20.66 3.78 5.15
CA LEU A 113 20.21 4.03 3.80
C LEU A 113 20.77 5.37 3.33
N SER A 114 20.73 5.61 2.03
CA SER A 114 21.10 6.89 1.43
C SER A 114 20.12 7.22 0.32
N LEU A 115 19.77 8.50 0.22
CA LEU A 115 18.95 9.06 -0.85
C LEU A 115 19.55 10.40 -1.26
N ARG A 116 19.93 10.52 -2.53
CA ARG A 116 20.60 11.67 -3.14
C ARG A 116 21.83 12.13 -2.35
N GLY A 117 22.59 11.17 -1.83
CA GLY A 117 23.75 11.43 -0.97
C GLY A 117 23.41 11.80 0.48
N VAL A 118 22.14 11.99 0.82
CA VAL A 118 21.69 12.25 2.20
C VAL A 118 21.56 10.93 2.95
N PRO A 119 22.23 10.77 4.11
CA PRO A 119 22.08 9.56 4.92
C PRO A 119 20.69 9.51 5.56
N ILE A 120 20.07 8.33 5.54
CA ILE A 120 18.77 8.05 6.15
C ILE A 120 18.94 6.88 7.11
N GLU A 121 18.54 7.07 8.37
CA GLU A 121 18.47 5.97 9.34
C GLU A 121 17.09 5.31 9.26
N PHE A 122 17.04 4.04 8.92
CA PHE A 122 15.83 3.24 8.97
C PHE A 122 15.78 2.41 10.24
N LYS A 123 14.64 2.40 10.93
CA LYS A 123 14.35 1.52 12.07
C LYS A 123 13.03 0.81 11.84
N GLY A 124 13.07 -0.50 11.66
CA GLY A 124 11.89 -1.35 11.69
C GLY A 124 11.58 -1.82 13.11
N SER A 125 10.31 -1.83 13.49
CA SER A 125 9.83 -2.39 14.75
C SER A 125 9.15 -3.74 14.51
N SER A 126 9.28 -4.66 15.47
CA SER A 126 8.48 -5.89 15.53
C SER A 126 6.97 -5.60 15.71
N SER A 127 6.62 -4.39 16.19
CA SER A 127 5.25 -3.92 16.32
C SER A 127 4.65 -3.35 15.03
N GLY A 128 5.35 -3.43 13.89
CA GLY A 128 4.86 -2.98 12.58
C GLY A 128 5.00 -1.47 12.30
N HIS A 129 5.70 -0.72 13.15
CA HIS A 129 6.06 0.67 12.88
C HIS A 129 7.45 0.78 12.24
N TYR A 130 7.60 1.65 11.25
CA TYR A 130 8.86 1.84 10.53
C TYR A 130 9.24 3.30 10.47
N VAL A 131 10.38 3.64 11.07
CA VAL A 131 10.86 5.01 11.23
C VAL A 131 12.00 5.29 10.27
N PHE A 132 11.91 6.41 9.56
CA PHE A 132 12.93 6.95 8.67
C PHE A 132 13.39 8.29 9.24
N LYS A 133 14.64 8.36 9.72
CA LYS A 133 15.23 9.59 10.22
C LYS A 133 16.05 10.24 9.14
N THR A 134 15.75 11.51 8.88
CA THR A 134 16.50 12.33 7.94
C THR A 134 17.12 13.52 8.68
N PRO A 135 18.38 13.90 8.39
CA PRO A 135 19.01 15.02 9.08
C PRO A 135 18.30 16.36 8.88
N SER A 136 17.68 16.58 7.72
CA SER A 136 17.12 17.88 7.32
C SER A 136 15.60 17.98 7.41
N LEU A 137 14.86 16.87 7.31
CA LEU A 137 13.39 16.85 7.30
C LEU A 137 12.78 16.20 8.54
N GLY A 138 13.61 15.77 9.51
CA GLY A 138 13.16 15.08 10.71
C GLY A 138 12.78 13.63 10.46
N ASN A 139 11.91 13.10 11.32
CA ASN A 139 11.50 11.70 11.32
C ASN A 139 10.15 11.48 10.63
N PHE A 140 10.10 10.44 9.80
CA PHE A 140 8.88 9.95 9.19
C PHE A 140 8.57 8.55 9.66
N THR A 141 7.32 8.28 10.00
CA THR A 141 6.89 6.98 10.53
C THR A 141 5.79 6.39 9.69
N TRP A 142 6.07 5.24 9.06
CA TRP A 142 5.03 4.37 8.56
C TRP A 142 4.37 3.66 9.73
N ARG A 143 3.06 3.86 9.88
CA ARG A 143 2.23 3.16 10.86
C ARG A 143 1.53 1.99 10.21
N MET A 144 1.34 0.93 10.98
CA MET A 144 0.49 -0.20 10.60
C MET A 144 -0.86 -0.02 11.30
N ASP A 145 -1.93 -0.30 10.58
CA ASP A 145 -3.26 -0.47 11.14
C ASP A 145 -3.29 -1.83 11.85
N GLN A 146 -3.54 -1.81 13.15
CA GLN A 146 -3.52 -2.99 14.00
C GLN A 146 -4.65 -3.97 13.69
N MET A 147 -5.75 -3.50 13.11
CA MET A 147 -6.90 -4.33 12.76
C MET A 147 -6.68 -5.03 11.41
N SER A 148 -6.19 -4.31 10.41
CA SER A 148 -5.95 -4.87 9.07
C SER A 148 -4.54 -5.46 8.87
N GLY A 149 -3.63 -5.24 9.82
CA GLY A 149 -2.22 -5.63 9.71
C GLY A 149 -1.52 -5.03 8.49
N SER A 150 -2.04 -3.92 7.95
CA SER A 150 -1.55 -3.28 6.74
C SER A 150 -0.96 -1.90 7.06
N LEU A 151 0.03 -1.46 6.29
CA LEU A 151 0.56 -0.10 6.36
C LEU A 151 -0.57 0.92 6.13
N SER A 152 -0.88 1.72 7.14
CA SER A 152 -1.99 2.67 7.15
C SER A 152 -1.60 4.04 6.59
N GLY A 153 -0.40 4.50 6.88
CA GLY A 153 0.07 5.81 6.43
C GLY A 153 1.47 6.16 6.91
N LEU A 154 2.07 7.11 6.21
CA LEU A 154 3.31 7.79 6.57
C LEU A 154 2.96 9.09 7.28
N TYR A 155 3.56 9.30 8.45
CA TYR A 155 3.33 10.47 9.27
C TYR A 155 4.65 11.19 9.54
N ASP A 156 4.63 12.51 9.58
CA ASP A 156 5.77 13.31 10.07
C ASP A 156 5.81 13.38 11.62
N GLU A 157 6.77 14.11 12.16
CA GLU A 157 6.92 14.31 13.62
C GLU A 157 5.75 15.05 14.26
N ALA A 158 5.10 15.93 13.51
CA ALA A 158 3.91 16.66 13.96
C ALA A 158 2.64 15.78 13.95
N GLY A 159 2.73 14.56 13.42
CA GLY A 159 1.59 13.66 13.28
C GLY A 159 0.74 13.94 12.05
N THR A 160 1.21 14.76 11.11
CA THR A 160 0.57 15.00 9.82
C THR A 160 0.71 13.77 8.93
N LYS A 161 -0.40 13.30 8.36
CA LYS A 161 -0.37 12.21 7.38
C LYS A 161 0.16 12.74 6.04
N ILE A 162 1.33 12.29 5.66
CA ILE A 162 2.05 12.70 4.45
C ILE A 162 1.67 11.83 3.26
N ALA A 163 1.54 10.52 3.49
CA ALA A 163 1.25 9.56 2.44
C ALA A 163 0.48 8.36 2.99
N GLN A 164 -0.15 7.60 2.11
CA GLN A 164 -0.83 6.35 2.49
C GLN A 164 -0.88 5.36 1.34
N PHE A 165 -1.10 4.09 1.67
CA PHE A 165 -1.45 3.09 0.67
C PHE A 165 -2.96 2.95 0.59
N ARG A 166 -3.49 2.90 -0.62
CA ARG A 166 -4.90 2.62 -0.87
C ARG A 166 -5.04 1.48 -1.87
N PRO A 167 -6.03 0.59 -1.72
CA PRO A 167 -6.44 -0.30 -2.81
C PRO A 167 -6.84 0.51 -4.05
N GLU A 168 -6.48 0.05 -5.23
CA GLU A 168 -6.87 0.68 -6.51
C GLU A 168 -8.37 0.47 -6.84
N GLY A 169 -9.08 -0.33 -6.03
CA GLY A 169 -10.51 -0.56 -6.12
C GLY A 169 -10.98 -1.55 -5.06
N LEU A 170 -12.30 -1.74 -4.94
CA LEU A 170 -12.90 -2.60 -3.91
C LEU A 170 -12.50 -4.09 -4.03
N LEU A 171 -12.08 -4.52 -5.23
CA LEU A 171 -11.72 -5.89 -5.56
C LEU A 171 -10.26 -6.02 -6.04
N SER A 172 -9.46 -4.96 -5.92
CA SER A 172 -8.08 -4.96 -6.42
C SER A 172 -7.07 -5.23 -5.31
N ASP A 173 -6.24 -6.25 -5.49
CA ASP A 173 -5.04 -6.47 -4.68
C ASP A 173 -3.93 -5.45 -4.98
N THR A 174 -4.09 -4.68 -6.06
CA THR A 174 -3.16 -3.61 -6.40
C THR A 174 -3.34 -2.45 -5.45
N LYS A 175 -2.25 -2.07 -4.79
CA LYS A 175 -2.22 -0.96 -3.83
C LYS A 175 -1.44 0.20 -4.43
N VAL A 176 -2.09 1.35 -4.58
CA VAL A 176 -1.48 2.63 -4.97
C VAL A 176 -0.89 3.35 -3.76
N LEU A 177 0.16 4.13 -3.99
CA LEU A 177 0.74 5.04 -3.00
C LEU A 177 0.25 6.45 -3.29
N GLU A 178 -0.29 7.11 -2.27
CA GLU A 178 -0.82 8.46 -2.39
C GLU A 178 -0.03 9.41 -1.52
N VAL A 179 0.26 10.60 -2.04
CA VAL A 179 0.89 11.70 -1.30
C VAL A 179 -0.17 12.78 -1.09
N LEU A 180 -0.35 13.16 0.17
CA LEU A 180 -1.45 14.01 0.63
C LEU A 180 -1.03 15.46 0.86
N VAL A 181 0.28 15.73 0.84
CA VAL A 181 0.86 17.07 1.07
C VAL A 181 1.69 17.53 -0.12
N PRO A 182 1.78 18.85 -0.39
CA PRO A 182 2.72 19.37 -1.37
C PRO A 182 4.14 18.94 -1.01
N ALA A 183 4.85 18.35 -1.96
CA ALA A 183 6.17 17.78 -1.75
C ALA A 183 7.12 18.26 -2.84
N ASP A 184 8.31 18.71 -2.44
CA ASP A 184 9.38 18.92 -3.41
C ASP A 184 9.90 17.58 -3.95
N ARG A 185 10.85 17.66 -4.89
CA ARG A 185 11.42 16.45 -5.51
C ARG A 185 12.08 15.51 -4.49
N PHE A 186 12.78 16.05 -3.50
CA PHE A 186 13.47 15.23 -2.52
C PHE A 186 12.47 14.52 -1.59
N MET A 187 11.45 15.24 -1.14
CA MET A 187 10.38 14.72 -0.32
C MET A 187 9.57 13.65 -1.06
N MET A 188 9.27 13.86 -2.34
CA MET A 188 8.64 12.82 -3.18
C MET A 188 9.50 11.56 -3.28
N ASP A 189 10.80 11.72 -3.57
CA ASP A 189 11.72 10.58 -3.62
C ASP A 189 11.80 9.87 -2.26
N LEU A 190 11.78 10.60 -1.14
CA LEU A 190 11.78 10.04 0.22
C LEU A 190 10.50 9.25 0.52
N VAL A 191 9.34 9.76 0.12
CA VAL A 191 8.06 9.08 0.29
C VAL A 191 8.05 7.77 -0.50
N ILE A 192 8.44 7.80 -1.78
CA ILE A 192 8.54 6.59 -2.62
C ILE A 192 9.57 5.62 -2.04
N PHE A 193 10.74 6.14 -1.67
CA PHE A 193 11.84 5.37 -1.09
C PHE A 193 11.43 4.64 0.17
N SER A 194 10.78 5.33 1.10
CA SER A 194 10.33 4.77 2.37
C SER A 194 9.20 3.76 2.17
N ALA A 195 8.24 4.06 1.29
CA ALA A 195 7.13 3.18 0.94
C ALA A 195 7.61 1.83 0.39
N VAL A 196 8.49 1.87 -0.62
CA VAL A 196 9.03 0.66 -1.26
C VAL A 196 9.94 -0.11 -0.29
N THR A 197 10.80 0.60 0.43
CA THR A 197 11.66 0.01 1.48
C THR A 197 10.83 -0.76 2.51
N THR A 198 9.78 -0.13 3.04
CA THR A 198 8.98 -0.69 4.13
C THR A 198 8.25 -1.95 3.69
N ARG A 199 7.59 -1.91 2.53
CA ARG A 199 6.92 -3.09 1.95
C ARG A 199 7.85 -4.28 1.76
N MET A 200 9.12 -4.02 1.47
CA MET A 200 10.09 -5.09 1.23
C MET A 200 10.68 -5.61 2.53
N TYR A 201 10.96 -4.72 3.49
CA TYR A 201 11.35 -5.12 4.83
C TYR A 201 10.28 -5.99 5.50
N GLU A 202 9.01 -5.64 5.35
CA GLU A 202 7.87 -6.42 5.85
C GLU A 202 7.83 -7.83 5.23
N LYS A 203 7.94 -7.95 3.89
CA LYS A 203 7.97 -9.25 3.20
C LYS A 203 9.11 -10.14 3.65
N GLU A 204 10.30 -9.58 3.87
CA GLU A 204 11.45 -10.36 4.34
C GLU A 204 11.30 -10.75 5.82
N THR A 205 10.73 -9.89 6.65
CA THR A 205 10.49 -10.17 8.07
C THR A 205 9.41 -11.25 8.25
N VAL A 206 8.29 -11.17 7.54
CA VAL A 206 7.20 -12.16 7.59
C VAL A 206 7.67 -13.55 7.13
N LYS A 207 8.50 -13.62 6.08
CA LYS A 207 9.09 -14.90 5.64
C LYS A 207 9.98 -15.53 6.72
N GLN A 208 10.67 -14.72 7.53
CA GLN A 208 11.53 -15.25 8.58
C GLN A 208 10.75 -15.70 9.81
N VAL A 209 9.74 -14.95 10.23
CA VAL A 209 8.86 -15.36 11.33
C VAL A 209 8.21 -16.70 11.01
N LYS A 210 7.71 -16.89 9.78
CA LYS A 210 7.17 -18.19 9.34
C LYS A 210 8.21 -19.33 9.45
N LYS A 211 9.42 -19.12 8.95
CA LYS A 211 10.50 -20.14 9.05
C LYS A 211 10.86 -20.49 10.49
N ILE A 212 10.89 -19.52 11.40
CA ILE A 212 11.19 -19.76 12.82
C ILE A 212 10.06 -20.56 13.46
N ILE A 213 8.80 -20.21 13.19
CA ILE A 213 7.63 -20.96 13.69
C ILE A 213 7.64 -22.40 13.17
N ASP A 214 7.97 -22.62 11.90
CA ASP A 214 8.05 -23.95 11.30
C ASP A 214 9.15 -24.81 11.97
N ILE A 215 10.32 -24.21 12.26
CA ILE A 215 11.42 -24.89 12.97
C ILE A 215 11.02 -25.21 14.40
N VAL A 216 10.44 -24.25 15.14
CA VAL A 216 10.01 -24.46 16.52
C VAL A 216 8.94 -25.53 16.60
N SER A 217 7.94 -25.50 15.70
CA SER A 217 6.88 -26.50 15.62
C SER A 217 7.42 -27.90 15.33
N ALA A 218 8.46 -28.01 14.49
CA ALA A 218 9.13 -29.28 14.22
C ALA A 218 9.92 -29.83 15.41
N VAL A 219 10.49 -28.95 16.25
CA VAL A 219 11.27 -29.35 17.44
C VAL A 219 10.37 -29.73 18.61
N THR A 220 9.21 -29.07 18.79
CA THR A 220 8.27 -29.39 19.87
C THR A 220 7.32 -30.54 19.57
N GLY A 221 7.33 -31.07 18.34
CA GLY A 221 6.52 -32.21 17.92
C GLY A 221 7.25 -33.56 17.93
N SER A 222 8.42 -33.65 18.57
CA SER A 222 9.24 -34.87 18.68
C SER A 222 9.17 -35.48 20.08
#